data_AF-A0A0A1AKA0-F1
#
_entry.id   AF-A0A0A1AKA0-F1
#
_cell.length_a   1.000
_cell.length_b   1.000
_cell.length_c   1.000
_cell.angle_alpha   90.00
_cell.angle_beta   90.00
_cell.angle_gamma   90.00
#
_symmetry.space_group_name_H-M   'P 1'
#
loop_
_entity.id
_entity.type
_entity.pdbx_description
1 polymer ?
#
loop_
_entity_poly.entity_id
_entity_poly.type
_entity_poly.pdbx_seq_one_letter_code
_entity_poly.pdbx_strand_id
1 'polypeptide(L)'
;MAIVSKSEFARRKGISPAMVTKLCRSGRIPVLKSGKLDFDKASAAYEASRQVGREVSAENGKRGHGISSEQPELPADDAGLAGGTSGVAVQFNKAKTAEKIYQAKLKRLEFEEKEGSLIAKDAVRDDAFLAANELRSRLFSIAPRAAPRCEGKTAREIERIIEDEINFALQALQESRFIKQEE
;
A
#
# COMPACT_ATOMS: atom_id res chain seq x y z
N MET A 1 43.14 -27.39 1.58
CA MET A 1 42.56 -27.91 2.83
C MET A 1 43.32 -27.41 4.05
N ALA A 2 43.24 -26.11 4.32
CA ALA A 2 43.74 -25.55 5.57
C ALA A 2 42.63 -25.64 6.62
N ILE A 3 42.84 -26.44 7.66
CA ILE A 3 41.91 -26.52 8.80
C ILE A 3 42.21 -25.35 9.73
N VAL A 4 41.27 -24.42 9.82
CA VAL A 4 41.41 -23.17 10.59
C VAL A 4 40.38 -23.11 11.72
N SER A 5 40.71 -22.36 12.77
CA SER A 5 39.74 -22.04 13.82
C SER A 5 38.71 -21.02 13.33
N LYS A 6 37.55 -20.92 13.99
CA LYS A 6 36.49 -19.94 13.66
C LYS A 6 37.02 -18.49 13.70
N SER A 7 37.85 -18.19 14.69
CA SER A 7 38.44 -16.86 14.89
C SER A 7 39.51 -16.53 13.83
N GLU A 8 40.25 -17.53 13.39
CA GLU A 8 41.26 -17.39 12.34
C GLU A 8 40.63 -17.22 10.95
N PHE A 9 39.56 -17.97 10.67
CA PHE A 9 38.73 -17.77 9.48
C PHE A 9 38.15 -16.35 9.43
N ALA A 10 37.62 -15.86 10.55
CA ALA A 10 37.09 -14.51 10.69
C ALA A 10 38.13 -13.43 10.35
N ARG A 11 39.35 -13.56 10.90
CA ARG A 11 40.47 -12.64 10.63
C ARG A 11 40.89 -12.67 9.16
N ARG A 12 41.04 -13.86 8.57
CA ARG A 12 41.53 -14.02 7.20
C ARG A 12 40.52 -13.57 6.14
N LYS A 13 39.21 -13.59 6.46
CA LYS A 13 38.14 -13.09 5.58
C LYS A 13 37.67 -11.66 5.90
N GLY A 14 38.18 -11.04 6.98
CA GLY A 14 37.79 -9.69 7.40
C GLY A 14 36.36 -9.60 7.93
N ILE A 15 35.84 -10.67 8.54
CA ILE A 15 34.46 -10.76 9.04
C ILE A 15 34.47 -10.83 10.57
N SER A 16 33.43 -10.31 11.23
CA SER A 16 33.28 -10.44 12.68
C SER A 16 33.22 -11.91 13.14
N PRO A 17 33.95 -12.32 14.19
CA PRO A 17 33.87 -13.67 14.77
C PRO A 17 32.45 -14.07 15.22
N ALA A 18 31.64 -13.09 15.63
CA ALA A 18 30.23 -13.31 15.99
C ALA A 18 29.39 -13.72 14.76
N MET A 19 29.68 -13.13 13.59
CA MET A 19 29.01 -13.45 12.33
C MET A 19 29.37 -14.86 11.84
N VAL A 20 30.65 -15.25 11.94
CA VAL A 20 31.09 -16.62 11.63
C VAL A 20 30.37 -17.64 12.53
N THR A 21 30.24 -17.33 13.82
CA THR A 21 29.51 -18.17 14.78
C THR A 21 28.02 -18.30 14.40
N LYS A 22 27.38 -17.20 14.00
CA LYS A 22 25.98 -17.19 13.54
C LYS A 22 25.80 -18.05 12.27
N LEU A 23 26.71 -17.94 11.31
CA LEU A 23 26.63 -18.69 10.04
C LEU A 23 26.88 -20.20 10.22
N CYS A 24 27.78 -20.57 11.12
CA CYS A 24 27.96 -21.96 11.54
C CYS A 24 26.70 -22.50 12.21
N ARG A 25 26.07 -21.72 13.11
CA ARG A 25 24.83 -22.11 13.80
C ARG A 25 23.66 -22.26 12.84
N SER A 26 23.58 -21.40 11.83
CA SER A 26 22.52 -21.48 10.81
C SER A 26 22.80 -22.53 9.72
N GLY A 27 23.83 -23.38 9.87
CA GLY A 27 24.18 -24.44 8.92
C GLY A 27 24.71 -23.95 7.57
N ARG A 28 24.98 -22.64 7.42
CA ARG A 28 25.40 -22.03 6.14
C ARG A 28 26.88 -22.21 5.87
N ILE A 29 27.69 -22.39 6.91
CA ILE A 29 29.10 -22.76 6.78
C ILE A 29 29.27 -24.15 7.41
N PRO A 30 29.79 -25.14 6.65
CA PRO A 30 29.99 -26.49 7.18
C PRO A 30 31.09 -26.48 8.24
N VAL A 31 30.77 -27.03 9.41
CA VAL A 31 31.73 -27.26 10.49
C VAL A 31 32.13 -28.74 10.47
N LEU A 32 33.43 -29.04 10.56
CA LEU A 32 33.88 -30.42 10.66
C LEU A 32 33.51 -31.00 12.04
N LYS A 33 33.42 -32.33 12.15
CA LYS A 33 33.12 -33.04 13.42
C LYS A 33 34.08 -32.69 14.57
N SER A 34 35.27 -32.16 14.26
CA SER A 34 36.26 -31.67 15.22
C SER A 34 36.04 -30.23 15.71
N GLY A 35 34.96 -29.55 15.28
CA GLY A 35 34.65 -28.17 15.65
C GLY A 35 35.46 -27.10 14.90
N LYS A 36 36.37 -27.50 14.00
CA LYS A 36 37.18 -26.64 13.15
C LYS A 36 36.56 -26.45 11.75
N LEU A 37 37.00 -25.44 11.01
CA LEU A 37 36.50 -25.12 9.67
C LEU A 37 37.57 -25.46 8.63
N ASP A 38 37.16 -26.03 7.50
CA ASP A 38 38.01 -26.09 6.31
C ASP A 38 37.91 -24.76 5.58
N PHE A 39 39.03 -24.03 5.48
CA PHE A 39 39.07 -22.67 4.93
C PHE A 39 38.45 -22.58 3.53
N ASP A 40 38.77 -23.53 2.67
CA ASP A 40 38.37 -23.52 1.27
C ASP A 40 36.84 -23.73 1.16
N LYS A 41 36.32 -24.76 1.84
CA LYS A 41 34.89 -25.08 1.87
C LYS A 41 34.05 -24.01 2.58
N ALA A 42 34.55 -23.48 3.70
CA ALA A 42 33.86 -22.43 4.45
C ALA A 42 33.81 -21.12 3.66
N SER A 43 34.86 -20.81 2.89
CA SER A 43 34.88 -19.62 2.04
C SER A 43 33.90 -19.70 0.88
N ALA A 44 33.82 -20.85 0.20
CA ALA A 44 32.88 -21.06 -0.89
C ALA A 44 31.42 -21.00 -0.38
N ALA A 45 31.13 -21.64 0.75
CA ALA A 45 29.81 -21.60 1.37
C ALA A 45 29.42 -20.19 1.83
N TYR A 46 30.39 -19.41 2.33
CA TYR A 46 30.17 -18.01 2.69
C TYR A 46 29.79 -17.15 1.48
N GLU A 47 30.53 -17.23 0.37
CA GLU A 47 30.24 -16.45 -0.84
C GLU A 47 28.88 -16.85 -1.46
N ALA A 48 28.57 -18.15 -1.49
CA ALA A 48 27.25 -18.63 -1.93
C ALA A 48 26.12 -18.05 -1.06
N SER A 49 26.31 -17.98 0.26
CA SER A 49 25.32 -17.38 1.18
C SER A 49 25.15 -15.86 1.01
N ARG A 50 26.17 -15.15 0.51
CA ARG A 50 26.09 -13.71 0.19
C ARG A 50 25.30 -13.44 -1.08
N GLN A 51 25.30 -14.35 -2.05
CA GLN A 51 24.53 -14.22 -3.29
C GLN A 51 23.03 -14.37 -3.02
N VAL A 52 22.63 -15.36 -2.22
CA VAL A 52 21.22 -15.57 -1.83
C VAL A 52 20.65 -14.36 -1.07
N GLY A 53 21.42 -13.71 -0.17
CA GLY A 53 20.98 -12.50 0.52
C GLY A 53 20.76 -11.28 -0.39
N ARG A 54 21.52 -11.19 -1.49
CA ARG A 54 21.35 -10.16 -2.53
C ARG A 54 20.14 -10.43 -3.41
N GLU A 55 19.90 -11.69 -3.77
CA GLU A 55 18.75 -12.12 -4.56
C GLU A 55 17.44 -11.93 -3.80
N VAL A 56 17.35 -12.31 -2.52
CA VAL A 56 16.14 -12.11 -1.70
C VAL A 56 15.85 -10.62 -1.48
N SER A 57 16.89 -9.77 -1.39
CA SER A 57 16.71 -8.31 -1.31
C SER A 57 16.25 -7.70 -2.64
N ALA A 58 16.69 -8.25 -3.77
CA ALA A 58 16.24 -7.84 -5.10
C ALA A 58 14.83 -8.36 -5.43
N GLU A 59 14.45 -9.54 -4.94
CA GLU A 59 13.12 -10.13 -5.11
C GLU A 59 12.07 -9.44 -4.22
N ASN A 60 12.42 -9.09 -2.97
CA ASN A 60 11.55 -8.27 -2.12
C ASN A 60 11.34 -6.85 -2.69
N GLY A 61 12.32 -6.30 -3.42
CA GLY A 61 12.16 -5.05 -4.16
C GLY A 61 11.21 -5.15 -5.36
N LYS A 62 10.94 -6.36 -5.87
CA LYS A 62 10.05 -6.61 -7.02
C LYS A 62 8.65 -7.09 -6.60
N ARG A 63 8.49 -7.67 -5.41
CA ARG A 63 7.21 -8.15 -4.87
C ARG A 63 6.38 -7.08 -4.13
N GLY A 64 6.89 -5.85 -4.00
CA GLY A 64 6.17 -4.71 -3.41
C GLY A 64 5.14 -4.04 -4.33
N HIS A 65 4.75 -4.67 -5.44
CA HIS A 65 3.70 -4.21 -6.35
C HIS A 65 2.55 -5.22 -6.39
N GLY A 66 2.01 -5.53 -5.21
CA GLY A 66 0.83 -6.38 -5.04
C GLY A 66 -0.07 -5.73 -4.01
N ILE A 67 -1.29 -5.41 -4.42
CA ILE A 67 -2.33 -4.79 -3.62
C ILE A 67 -2.67 -5.69 -2.43
N SER A 68 -2.38 -5.24 -1.21
CA SER A 68 -3.09 -5.66 -0.01
C SER A 68 -3.43 -4.43 0.82
N SER A 69 -4.73 -4.21 0.97
CA SER A 69 -5.32 -3.35 1.98
C SER A 69 -5.07 -3.96 3.35
N GLU A 70 -3.88 -3.73 3.90
CA GLU A 70 -3.60 -3.90 5.31
C GLU A 70 -3.21 -2.52 5.84
N GLN A 71 -4.06 -1.96 6.71
CA GLN A 71 -3.64 -0.90 7.60
C GLN A 71 -2.33 -1.34 8.28
N PRO A 72 -1.22 -0.60 8.14
CA PRO A 72 -0.05 -0.88 8.94
C PRO A 72 -0.38 -0.45 10.37
N GLU A 73 -0.46 -1.43 11.28
CA GLU A 73 -0.46 -1.19 12.71
C GLU A 73 0.67 -0.20 13.05
N LEU A 74 0.30 0.83 13.81
CA LEU A 74 1.25 1.72 14.47
C LEU A 74 2.33 0.86 15.13
N PRO A 75 3.64 1.17 14.99
CA PRO A 75 4.64 0.44 15.73
C PRO A 75 4.35 0.65 17.22
N ALA A 76 4.04 -0.46 17.91
CA ALA A 76 3.87 -0.46 19.36
C ALA A 76 5.10 0.20 19.99
N ASP A 77 4.81 1.15 20.88
CA ASP A 77 5.78 1.92 21.64
C ASP A 77 6.42 1.00 22.69
N ASP A 78 7.26 0.07 22.23
CA ASP A 78 7.93 -0.88 23.10
C ASP A 78 9.15 -0.19 23.71
N ALA A 79 8.88 0.50 24.82
CA ALA A 79 9.85 1.16 25.68
C ALA A 79 10.75 0.14 26.39
N GLY A 80 11.61 -0.54 25.62
CA GLY A 80 12.71 -1.36 26.12
C GLY A 80 13.98 -0.53 26.27
N LEU A 81 14.16 0.11 27.43
CA LEU A 81 15.40 0.77 27.84
C LEU A 81 16.55 -0.26 27.95
N ALA A 82 17.47 -0.24 26.98
CA ALA A 82 18.78 -0.89 27.11
C ALA A 82 19.88 -0.10 26.37
N GLY A 83 20.54 0.78 27.14
CA GLY A 83 21.97 1.10 27.11
C GLY A 83 22.70 1.34 25.78
N GLY A 84 23.15 2.59 25.60
CA GLY A 84 24.28 2.95 24.73
C GLY A 84 23.93 3.95 23.64
N THR A 85 24.87 4.84 23.32
CA THR A 85 24.81 5.88 22.27
C THR A 85 24.37 5.38 20.89
N SER A 86 24.37 4.06 20.67
CA SER A 86 23.83 3.35 19.51
C SER A 86 22.30 3.33 19.43
N GLY A 87 21.58 3.33 20.56
CA GLY A 87 20.10 3.30 20.58
C GLY A 87 19.48 4.58 20.05
N VAL A 88 20.03 5.73 20.42
CA VAL A 88 19.59 7.05 19.93
C VAL A 88 19.88 7.21 18.44
N ALA A 89 21.05 6.77 17.97
CA ALA A 89 21.37 6.78 16.54
C ALA A 89 20.45 5.84 15.74
N VAL A 90 20.09 4.67 16.26
CA VAL A 90 19.13 3.76 15.61
C VAL A 90 17.72 4.35 15.61
N GLN A 91 17.26 4.97 16.69
CA GLN A 91 15.97 5.67 16.75
C GLN A 91 15.93 6.87 15.79
N PHE A 92 17.00 7.66 15.72
CA PHE A 92 17.11 8.80 14.81
C PHE A 92 17.10 8.35 13.33
N ASN A 93 17.80 7.26 13.01
CA ASN A 93 17.76 6.67 11.67
C ASN A 93 16.37 6.13 11.32
N LYS A 94 15.65 5.52 12.28
CA LYS A 94 14.25 5.08 12.09
C LYS A 94 13.32 6.26 11.83
N ALA A 95 13.40 7.32 12.64
CA ALA A 95 12.59 8.53 12.46
C ALA A 95 12.86 9.21 11.11
N LYS A 96 14.13 9.38 10.73
CA LYS A 96 14.52 9.94 9.43
C LYS A 96 14.09 9.08 8.24
N THR A 97 14.00 7.77 8.43
CA THR A 97 13.47 6.85 7.41
C THR A 97 11.96 6.99 7.29
N ALA A 98 11.23 7.05 8.41
CA ALA A 98 9.78 7.29 8.41
C ALA A 98 9.44 8.63 7.75
N GLU A 99 10.15 9.70 8.09
CA GLU A 99 9.96 11.02 7.47
C GLU A 99 10.16 10.97 5.95
N LYS A 100 11.22 10.33 5.47
CA LYS A 100 11.46 10.15 4.03
C LYS A 100 10.37 9.32 3.35
N ILE A 101 9.85 8.30 4.02
CA ILE A 101 8.74 7.48 3.49
C ILE A 101 7.48 8.35 3.37
N TYR A 102 7.14 9.15 4.37
CA TYR A 102 5.99 10.05 4.31
C TYR A 102 6.17 11.14 3.25
N GLN A 103 7.35 11.72 3.12
CA GLN A 103 7.67 12.68 2.05
C GLN A 103 7.55 12.05 0.66
N ALA A 104 7.99 10.81 0.49
CA ALA A 104 7.83 10.09 -0.78
C ALA A 104 6.35 9.81 -1.09
N LYS A 105 5.55 9.46 -0.07
CA LYS A 105 4.09 9.26 -0.22
C LYS A 105 3.36 10.56 -0.56
N LEU A 106 3.70 11.67 0.08
CA LEU A 106 3.13 12.98 -0.23
C LEU A 106 3.43 13.38 -1.67
N LYS A 107 4.69 13.28 -2.10
CA LYS A 107 5.06 13.56 -3.50
C LYS A 107 4.35 12.67 -4.51
N ARG A 108 4.08 11.42 -4.14
CA ARG A 108 3.31 10.49 -4.97
C ARG A 108 1.85 10.93 -5.07
N LEU A 109 1.19 11.24 -3.94
CA LEU A 109 -0.18 11.74 -3.95
C LEU A 109 -0.31 13.05 -4.73
N GLU A 110 0.63 13.99 -4.54
CA GLU A 110 0.69 15.25 -5.30
C GLU A 110 0.91 15.04 -6.80
N PHE A 111 1.69 14.02 -7.17
CA PHE A 111 1.91 13.66 -8.57
C PHE A 111 0.62 13.07 -9.17
N GLU A 112 0.00 12.10 -8.48
CA GLU A 112 -1.22 11.45 -8.95
C GLU A 112 -2.44 12.42 -8.95
N GLU A 113 -2.48 13.42 -8.06
CA GLU A 113 -3.45 14.52 -8.07
C GLU A 113 -3.26 15.45 -9.29
N LYS A 114 -2.00 15.80 -9.60
CA LYS A 114 -1.67 16.62 -10.79
C LYS A 114 -1.83 15.88 -12.12
N GLU A 115 -1.68 14.56 -12.10
CA GLU A 115 -1.97 13.67 -13.23
C GLU A 115 -3.49 13.54 -13.46
N GLY A 116 -4.32 14.07 -12.55
CA GLY A 116 -5.78 14.09 -12.68
C GLY A 116 -6.45 12.77 -12.28
N SER A 117 -5.70 11.83 -11.69
CA SER A 117 -6.22 10.53 -11.27
C SER A 117 -6.80 10.53 -9.84
N LEU A 118 -6.58 11.58 -9.05
CA LEU A 118 -7.21 11.75 -7.74
C LEU A 118 -8.13 12.97 -7.71
N ILE A 119 -9.32 12.75 -7.17
CA ILE A 119 -10.27 13.80 -6.81
C ILE A 119 -10.39 13.81 -5.29
N ALA A 120 -10.45 15.00 -4.69
CA ALA A 120 -10.68 15.14 -3.26
C ALA A 120 -11.96 14.40 -2.84
N LYS A 121 -11.86 13.54 -1.82
CA LYS A 121 -12.99 12.76 -1.29
C LYS A 121 -14.18 13.65 -0.91
N ASP A 122 -13.91 14.81 -0.33
CA ASP A 122 -14.94 15.75 0.07
C ASP A 122 -15.66 16.35 -1.15
N ALA A 123 -14.93 16.68 -2.22
CA ALA A 123 -15.54 17.15 -3.46
C ALA A 123 -16.45 16.09 -4.10
N VAL A 124 -16.03 14.82 -4.13
CA VAL A 124 -16.89 13.71 -4.62
C VAL A 124 -18.14 13.55 -3.75
N ARG A 125 -17.98 13.66 -2.43
CA ARG A 125 -19.10 13.53 -1.49
C ARG A 125 -20.11 14.66 -1.64
N ASP A 126 -19.64 15.89 -1.78
CA ASP A 126 -20.49 17.07 -1.95
C ASP A 126 -21.22 17.00 -3.30
N ASP A 127 -20.52 16.66 -4.38
CA ASP A 127 -21.12 16.46 -5.71
C ASP A 127 -22.18 15.34 -5.68
N ALA A 128 -21.89 14.22 -5.02
CA ALA A 128 -22.86 13.13 -4.86
C ALA A 128 -24.08 13.56 -4.03
N PHE A 129 -23.88 14.36 -2.98
CA PHE A 129 -24.98 14.88 -2.17
C PHE A 129 -25.86 15.85 -2.96
N LEU A 130 -25.25 16.74 -3.75
CA LEU A 130 -25.96 17.65 -4.64
C LEU A 130 -26.78 16.89 -5.68
N ALA A 131 -26.19 15.90 -6.36
CA ALA A 131 -26.88 15.07 -7.33
C ALA A 131 -28.06 14.31 -6.73
N ALA A 132 -27.88 13.71 -5.54
CA ALA A 132 -28.95 13.01 -4.84
C ALA A 132 -30.07 13.96 -4.40
N ASN A 133 -29.73 15.16 -3.93
CA ASN A 133 -30.71 16.14 -3.49
C ASN A 133 -31.51 16.71 -4.68
N GLU A 134 -30.88 16.91 -5.83
CA GLU A 134 -31.55 17.30 -7.06
C GLU A 134 -32.52 16.20 -7.52
N LEU A 135 -32.08 14.94 -7.58
CA LEU A 135 -32.94 13.81 -7.93
C LEU A 135 -34.15 13.73 -7.00
N ARG A 136 -33.92 13.80 -5.69
CA ARG A 136 -35.00 13.82 -4.68
C ARG A 136 -35.99 14.95 -4.95
N SER A 137 -35.49 16.16 -5.19
CA SER A 137 -36.34 17.32 -5.46
C SER A 137 -37.18 17.13 -6.72
N ARG A 138 -36.60 16.56 -7.78
CA ARG A 138 -37.33 16.24 -9.03
C ARG A 138 -38.39 15.17 -8.82
N LEU A 139 -38.10 14.11 -8.06
CA LEU A 139 -39.09 13.08 -7.72
C LEU A 139 -40.31 13.67 -6.99
N PHE A 140 -40.10 14.53 -6.00
CA PHE A 140 -41.20 15.23 -5.32
C PHE A 140 -41.95 16.20 -6.24
N SER A 141 -41.31 16.70 -7.31
CA SER A 141 -41.95 17.58 -8.30
C SER A 141 -42.87 16.84 -9.29
N ILE A 142 -42.80 15.50 -9.37
CA ILE A 142 -43.61 14.70 -10.30
C ILE A 142 -45.09 14.87 -9.99
N ALA A 143 -45.51 14.64 -8.74
CA ALA A 143 -46.91 14.71 -8.34
C ALA A 143 -47.58 16.06 -8.67
N PRO A 144 -47.04 17.23 -8.26
CA PRO A 144 -47.66 18.52 -8.58
C PRO A 144 -47.65 18.87 -10.08
N ARG A 145 -46.72 18.31 -10.88
CA ARG A 145 -46.67 18.51 -12.34
C ARG A 145 -47.59 17.57 -13.10
N ALA A 146 -47.70 16.33 -12.66
CA ALA A 146 -48.54 15.31 -13.28
C ALA A 146 -50.02 15.56 -12.98
N ALA A 147 -50.37 15.98 -11.76
CA ALA A 147 -51.75 16.17 -11.30
C ALA A 147 -52.65 16.96 -12.29
N PRO A 148 -52.30 18.19 -12.72
CA PRO A 148 -53.13 18.95 -13.66
C PRO A 148 -53.19 18.32 -15.06
N ARG A 149 -52.19 17.52 -15.44
CA ARG A 149 -52.16 16.82 -16.74
C ARG A 149 -53.04 15.58 -16.74
N CYS A 150 -53.36 15.02 -15.57
CA CYS A 150 -54.16 13.81 -15.40
C CYS A 150 -55.68 14.08 -15.39
N GLU A 151 -56.11 15.34 -15.25
CA GLU A 151 -57.54 15.68 -15.19
C GLU A 151 -58.27 15.27 -16.48
N GLY A 152 -59.39 14.54 -16.33
CA GLY A 152 -60.24 14.12 -17.45
C GLY A 152 -59.66 13.03 -18.35
N LYS A 153 -58.51 12.43 -17.99
CA LYS A 153 -57.85 11.38 -18.78
C LYS A 153 -58.20 9.97 -18.33
N THR A 154 -58.01 9.01 -19.24
CA THR A 154 -58.14 7.59 -18.93
C THR A 154 -56.93 7.08 -18.13
N ALA A 155 -57.09 5.98 -17.40
CA ALA A 155 -56.01 5.37 -16.61
C ALA A 155 -54.74 5.11 -17.46
N ARG A 156 -54.90 4.66 -18.70
CA ARG A 156 -53.79 4.36 -19.61
C ARG A 156 -53.01 5.60 -20.06
N GLU A 157 -53.70 6.73 -20.19
CA GLU A 157 -53.05 8.01 -20.52
C GLU A 157 -52.35 8.61 -19.29
N ILE A 158 -52.92 8.41 -18.10
CA ILE A 158 -52.32 8.82 -16.83
C ILE A 158 -51.02 8.06 -16.58
N GLU A 159 -51.01 6.74 -16.81
CA GLU A 159 -49.78 5.93 -16.73
C GLU A 159 -48.66 6.48 -17.62
N ARG A 160 -48.96 6.80 -18.88
CA ARG A 160 -47.97 7.40 -19.79
C ARG A 160 -47.43 8.74 -19.29
N ILE A 161 -48.29 9.59 -18.74
CA ILE A 161 -47.86 10.88 -18.18
C ILE A 161 -46.90 10.66 -17.00
N ILE A 162 -47.21 9.70 -16.11
CA ILE A 162 -46.35 9.38 -14.98
C ILE A 162 -45.01 8.80 -15.45
N GLU A 163 -45.02 7.91 -16.45
CA GLU A 163 -43.80 7.35 -17.04
C GLU A 163 -42.92 8.44 -17.66
N ASP A 164 -43.50 9.37 -18.43
CA ASP A 164 -42.78 10.50 -19.01
C ASP A 164 -42.12 11.38 -17.93
N GLU A 165 -42.85 11.62 -16.84
CA GLU A 165 -42.38 12.42 -15.71
C GLU A 165 -41.24 11.74 -14.92
N ILE A 166 -41.32 10.42 -14.73
CA ILE A 166 -40.24 9.63 -14.12
C ILE A 166 -39.00 9.64 -15.02
N ASN A 167 -39.16 9.41 -16.32
CA ASN A 167 -38.06 9.44 -17.28
C ASN A 167 -37.37 10.81 -17.31
N PHE A 168 -38.14 11.89 -17.26
CA PHE A 168 -37.60 13.26 -17.15
C PHE A 168 -36.81 13.48 -15.85
N ALA A 169 -37.26 12.92 -14.73
CA ALA A 169 -36.53 13.01 -13.46
C ALA A 169 -35.20 12.23 -13.51
N LEU A 170 -35.18 11.08 -14.18
CA LEU A 170 -34.00 10.22 -14.33
C LEU A 170 -32.98 10.78 -15.33
N GLN A 171 -33.43 11.51 -16.36
CA GLN A 171 -32.54 12.13 -17.35
C GLN A 171 -31.57 13.14 -16.71
N ALA A 172 -31.98 13.80 -15.63
CA ALA A 172 -31.13 14.67 -14.81
C ALA A 172 -29.90 13.95 -14.24
N LEU A 173 -30.07 12.69 -13.85
CA LEU A 173 -28.98 11.87 -13.31
C LEU A 173 -27.97 11.51 -14.41
N GLN A 174 -28.44 11.36 -15.65
CA GLN A 174 -27.58 11.09 -16.81
C GLN A 174 -26.73 12.30 -17.21
N GLU A 175 -27.23 13.51 -16.97
CA GLU A 175 -26.47 14.74 -17.20
C GLU A 175 -25.46 15.05 -16.09
N SER A 176 -25.51 14.30 -14.97
CA SER A 176 -24.59 14.48 -13.86
C SER A 176 -23.14 14.21 -14.29
N ARG A 177 -22.23 15.01 -13.74
CA ARG A 177 -20.80 15.06 -14.06
C ARG A 177 -20.11 13.69 -14.08
N PHE A 178 -20.66 12.71 -13.36
CA PHE A 178 -20.13 11.35 -13.28
C PHE A 178 -20.23 10.53 -14.57
N ILE A 179 -21.14 10.87 -15.49
CA ILE A 179 -21.30 10.13 -16.76
C ILE A 179 -20.57 10.80 -17.92
N LYS A 180 -20.29 12.11 -17.83
CA LYS A 180 -19.60 12.88 -18.88
C LYS A 180 -18.07 12.86 -18.82
N GLN A 181 -17.46 12.08 -17.93
CA GLN A 181 -16.00 12.05 -17.74
C GLN A 181 -15.25 11.02 -18.60
N GLU A 182 -15.91 10.38 -19.56
CA GLU A 182 -15.26 9.54 -20.58
C GLU A 182 -15.09 10.31 -21.91
N GLU A 183 -14.22 11.33 -21.94
CA GLU A 183 -13.60 11.85 -23.19
C GLU A 183 -12.14 12.24 -22.95
#